data_AF-A0A7S8RHS8-F1
#
_entry.id   AF-A0A7S8RHS8-F1
#
_cell.length_a   1.000
_cell.length_b   1.000
_cell.length_c   1.000
_cell.angle_alpha   90.00
_cell.angle_beta   90.00
_cell.angle_gamma   90.00
#
_symmetry.space_group_name_H-M   'P 1'
#
loop_
_entity.id
_entity.type
_entity.pdbx_description
1 polymer ?
#
loop_
_entity_poly.entity_id
_entity_poly.type
_entity_poly.pdbx_seq_one_letter_code
_entity_poly.pdbx_strand_id
1 'polypeptide(L)'
;MRGVFATGLLAALAEGAESFEQTDDIDTDADDSNPFADPALRARMAELGVVHKPGMAAELLSEMAPLLAEEGIDLENGVVPDLDKLNAALARATERRNLERFTPVGDDRQRALTVLRLTSDALHGGNIDLARALIESVPPEPEPASTMPAVSHVIGAGLGTLDTWATRAGTRFGAARMPHLSAPADAAAEDILRRASHGRAFDSLSQLIARYRGKLVLEATVVAVAAGIRSLADTEGTDVQTAVARYLTGE
;
A
#
# COMPACT_ATOMS: atom_id res chain seq x y z
N MET A 1 21.16 50.62 -0.26
CA MET A 1 20.06 51.60 -0.19
C MET A 1 19.59 51.88 -1.62
N ARG A 2 18.33 51.55 -1.93
CA ARG A 2 17.48 52.07 -3.05
C ARG A 2 18.02 51.84 -4.48
N GLY A 3 17.34 51.08 -5.35
CA GLY A 3 16.07 51.41 -5.99
C GLY A 3 16.36 52.07 -7.36
N VAL A 4 16.18 51.46 -8.54
CA VAL A 4 14.95 50.98 -9.23
C VAL A 4 14.65 51.86 -10.47
N PHE A 5 14.34 51.21 -11.61
CA PHE A 5 13.67 51.66 -12.86
C PHE A 5 14.40 52.69 -13.76
N ALA A 6 14.25 52.74 -15.09
CA ALA A 6 13.59 51.90 -16.10
C ALA A 6 13.95 52.52 -17.46
N THR A 7 14.49 51.75 -18.41
CA THR A 7 14.42 52.05 -19.86
C THR A 7 15.01 50.88 -20.61
N GLY A 8 14.17 50.11 -21.30
CA GLY A 8 14.63 48.97 -22.11
C GLY A 8 13.52 48.05 -22.63
N LEU A 9 12.28 48.22 -22.16
CA LEU A 9 11.14 47.34 -22.51
C LEU A 9 10.21 47.93 -23.60
N LEU A 10 10.75 48.66 -24.57
CA LEU A 10 9.94 49.27 -25.65
C LEU A 10 10.61 49.22 -27.04
N ALA A 11 11.51 48.26 -27.26
CA ALA A 11 12.23 48.11 -28.55
C ALA A 11 12.27 46.67 -29.10
N ALA A 12 11.34 45.80 -28.69
CA ALA A 12 11.24 44.43 -29.24
C ALA A 12 9.77 44.00 -29.46
N LEU A 13 8.92 44.97 -29.85
CA LEU A 13 7.51 44.75 -30.24
C LEU A 13 7.26 45.04 -31.73
N ALA A 14 8.29 44.94 -32.56
CA ALA A 14 8.17 45.17 -34.00
C ALA A 14 9.29 44.46 -34.77
N GLU A 15 9.33 43.12 -34.72
CA GLU A 15 10.08 42.29 -35.67
C GLU A 15 9.67 40.82 -35.48
N GLY A 16 9.21 40.16 -36.54
CA GLY A 16 8.89 38.74 -36.54
C GLY A 16 7.41 38.36 -36.67
N ALA A 17 6.64 39.11 -37.45
CA ALA A 17 5.45 38.56 -38.09
C ALA A 17 5.91 37.65 -39.25
N GLU A 18 6.37 36.45 -38.93
CA GLU A 18 6.54 35.38 -39.91
C GLU A 18 5.50 34.28 -39.64
N SER A 19 4.66 34.12 -40.65
CA SER A 19 3.81 32.99 -40.98
C SER A 19 4.18 31.68 -40.29
N PHE A 20 3.37 31.27 -39.30
CA PHE A 20 3.16 29.86 -39.06
C PHE A 20 2.03 29.41 -39.99
N GLU A 21 2.46 28.70 -41.04
CA GLU A 21 1.60 28.02 -41.97
C GLU A 21 0.60 27.14 -41.22
N GLN A 22 -0.66 27.32 -41.60
CA GLN A 22 -1.74 26.39 -41.35
C GLN A 22 -1.38 25.08 -42.06
N THR A 23 -0.79 24.13 -41.33
CA THR A 23 -0.76 22.73 -41.77
C THR A 23 -2.11 22.12 -41.43
N ASP A 24 -2.86 21.88 -42.50
CA ASP A 24 -4.03 21.02 -42.55
C ASP A 24 -3.77 19.65 -41.90
N ASP A 25 -4.90 19.02 -41.56
CA ASP A 25 -5.09 17.62 -41.16
C ASP A 25 -4.88 17.31 -39.66
N ILE A 26 -5.75 17.90 -38.83
CA ILE A 26 -6.30 17.15 -37.69
C ILE A 26 -7.25 16.12 -38.30
N ASP A 27 -6.77 14.90 -38.45
CA ASP A 27 -7.55 13.73 -38.82
C ASP A 27 -8.70 13.54 -37.81
N THR A 28 -9.88 14.04 -38.15
CA THR A 28 -11.10 13.98 -37.33
C THR A 28 -11.80 12.61 -37.35
N ASP A 29 -11.13 11.57 -37.85
CA ASP A 29 -11.68 10.20 -37.92
C ASP A 29 -11.07 9.23 -36.89
N ALA A 30 -10.34 9.72 -35.88
CA ALA A 30 -10.05 8.93 -34.69
C ALA A 30 -11.29 8.88 -33.79
N ASP A 31 -11.77 7.67 -33.46
CA ASP A 31 -12.84 7.41 -32.49
C ASP A 31 -12.64 8.25 -31.20
N ASP A 32 -13.35 9.37 -31.14
CA ASP A 32 -13.24 10.47 -30.16
C ASP A 32 -13.74 10.06 -28.75
N SER A 33 -13.98 8.77 -28.53
CA SER A 33 -14.57 8.23 -27.31
C SER A 33 -13.55 7.68 -26.30
N ASN A 34 -12.29 7.45 -26.70
CA ASN A 34 -11.30 6.84 -25.84
C ASN A 34 -10.01 7.67 -25.71
N PRO A 35 -9.87 8.52 -24.67
CA PRO A 35 -8.66 9.30 -24.45
C PRO A 35 -7.41 8.43 -24.24
N PHE A 36 -7.57 7.15 -23.84
CA PHE A 36 -6.47 6.19 -23.71
C PHE A 36 -6.03 5.56 -25.04
N ALA A 37 -6.63 5.95 -26.17
CA ALA A 37 -6.16 5.62 -27.51
C ALA A 37 -5.05 6.59 -27.99
N ASP A 38 -4.93 7.77 -27.37
CA ASP A 38 -3.92 8.77 -27.71
C ASP A 38 -2.48 8.21 -27.56
N PRO A 39 -1.68 8.15 -28.64
CA PRO A 39 -0.29 7.73 -28.60
C PRO A 39 0.59 8.56 -27.66
N ALA A 40 0.34 9.87 -27.54
CA ALA A 40 1.12 10.75 -26.67
C ALA A 40 0.86 10.44 -25.19
N LEU A 41 -0.40 10.21 -24.82
CA LEU A 41 -0.78 9.76 -23.49
C LEU A 41 -0.17 8.37 -23.17
N ARG A 42 -0.23 7.42 -24.09
CA ARG A 42 0.35 6.06 -23.90
C ARG A 42 1.87 6.09 -23.69
N ALA A 43 2.58 6.93 -24.45
CA ALA A 43 4.03 7.09 -24.30
C ALA A 43 4.38 7.62 -22.90
N ARG A 44 3.64 8.62 -22.41
CA ARG A 44 3.80 9.14 -21.04
C ARG A 44 3.46 8.12 -19.97
N MET A 45 2.39 7.34 -20.15
CA MET A 45 2.02 6.28 -19.20
C MET A 45 3.11 5.21 -19.12
N ALA A 46 3.68 4.80 -20.26
CA ALA A 46 4.77 3.83 -20.31
C ALA A 46 6.06 4.35 -19.64
N GLU A 47 6.40 5.64 -19.82
CA GLU A 47 7.53 6.29 -19.14
C GLU A 47 7.37 6.27 -17.61
N LEU A 48 6.12 6.41 -17.12
CA LEU A 48 5.78 6.33 -15.70
C LEU A 48 5.55 4.90 -15.19
N GLY A 49 5.71 3.88 -16.05
CA GLY A 49 5.45 2.48 -15.71
C GLY A 49 3.96 2.16 -15.46
N VAL A 50 3.04 3.02 -15.92
CA VAL A 50 1.59 2.86 -15.77
C VAL A 50 1.05 2.03 -16.93
N VAL A 51 0.40 0.89 -16.62
CA VAL A 51 -0.24 0.02 -17.62
C VAL A 51 -1.74 0.30 -17.63
N HIS A 52 -2.27 0.77 -18.76
CA HIS A 52 -3.71 0.92 -18.96
C HIS A 52 -4.36 -0.46 -19.17
N LYS A 53 -5.36 -0.80 -18.35
CA LYS A 53 -6.19 -2.00 -18.51
C LYS A 53 -7.63 -1.58 -18.80
N PRO A 54 -8.11 -1.70 -20.05
CA PRO A 54 -9.51 -1.42 -20.39
C PRO A 54 -10.45 -2.26 -19.50
N GLY A 55 -11.53 -1.67 -19.00
CA GLY A 55 -12.51 -2.37 -18.15
C GLY A 55 -12.22 -2.35 -16.64
N MET A 56 -11.03 -1.94 -16.21
CA MET A 56 -10.68 -1.87 -14.78
C MET A 56 -11.65 -1.01 -13.95
N ALA A 57 -12.16 0.09 -14.53
CA ALA A 57 -13.16 0.92 -13.87
C ALA A 57 -14.49 0.18 -13.67
N ALA A 58 -14.91 -0.63 -14.64
CA ALA A 58 -16.13 -1.44 -14.55
C ALA A 58 -15.94 -2.62 -13.57
N GLU A 59 -14.77 -3.25 -13.56
CA GLU A 59 -14.41 -4.29 -12.57
C GLU A 59 -14.43 -3.73 -11.14
N LEU A 60 -13.79 -2.58 -10.91
CA LEU A 60 -13.81 -1.90 -9.62
C LEU A 60 -15.23 -1.52 -9.20
N LEU A 61 -16.05 -1.00 -10.11
CA LEU A 61 -17.45 -0.70 -9.81
C LEU A 61 -18.26 -1.96 -9.49
N SER A 62 -18.01 -3.07 -10.21
CA SER A 62 -18.64 -4.36 -9.91
C SER A 62 -18.23 -4.90 -8.54
N GLU A 63 -16.98 -4.71 -8.12
CA GLU A 63 -16.52 -5.07 -6.78
C GLU A 63 -17.13 -4.17 -5.70
N MET A 64 -17.40 -2.89 -6.02
CA MET A 64 -17.99 -1.91 -5.10
C MET A 64 -19.51 -1.95 -5.03
N ALA A 65 -20.19 -2.49 -6.05
CA ALA A 65 -21.64 -2.54 -6.11
C ALA A 65 -22.30 -3.15 -4.85
N PRO A 66 -21.84 -4.27 -4.27
CA PRO A 66 -22.43 -4.81 -3.04
C PRO A 66 -22.31 -3.86 -1.86
N LEU A 67 -21.15 -3.22 -1.68
CA LEU A 67 -20.91 -2.28 -0.57
C LEU A 67 -21.73 -0.99 -0.74
N LEU A 68 -21.90 -0.53 -1.98
CA LEU A 68 -22.74 0.64 -2.29
C LEU A 68 -24.23 0.34 -2.10
N ALA A 69 -24.68 -0.87 -2.46
CA ALA A 69 -26.06 -1.30 -2.28
C ALA A 69 -26.45 -1.36 -0.79
N GLU A 70 -25.54 -1.79 0.09
CA GLU A 70 -25.73 -1.72 1.55
C GLU A 70 -25.90 -0.28 2.06
N GLU A 71 -25.35 0.72 1.36
CA GLU A 71 -25.56 2.14 1.64
C GLU A 71 -26.80 2.73 0.95
N GLY A 72 -27.61 1.90 0.28
CA GLY A 72 -28.80 2.30 -0.45
C GLY A 72 -28.50 2.95 -1.81
N ILE A 73 -27.28 2.80 -2.33
CA ILE A 73 -26.90 3.24 -3.67
C ILE A 73 -26.92 2.04 -4.61
N ASP A 74 -27.89 2.06 -5.51
CA ASP A 74 -28.06 1.03 -6.53
C ASP A 74 -27.67 1.57 -7.90
N LEU A 75 -26.49 1.16 -8.36
CA LEU A 75 -25.95 1.56 -9.66
C LEU A 75 -26.63 0.83 -10.83
N GLU A 76 -27.34 -0.28 -10.59
CA GLU A 76 -28.00 -1.09 -11.62
C GLU A 76 -29.45 -0.65 -11.85
N ASN A 77 -30.11 -0.13 -10.81
CA ASN A 77 -31.51 0.32 -10.87
C ASN A 77 -31.69 1.80 -11.24
N GLY A 78 -30.63 2.49 -11.66
CA GLY A 78 -30.71 3.82 -12.28
C GLY A 78 -31.11 4.97 -11.35
N VAL A 79 -31.14 4.76 -10.03
CA VAL A 79 -31.33 5.83 -9.05
C VAL A 79 -30.00 6.50 -8.82
N VAL A 80 -29.67 7.50 -9.65
CA VAL A 80 -28.43 8.27 -9.50
C VAL A 80 -28.54 9.13 -8.25
N PRO A 81 -27.77 8.86 -7.18
CA PRO A 81 -27.72 9.73 -6.03
C PRO A 81 -27.05 11.05 -6.42
N ASP A 82 -27.32 12.10 -5.66
CA ASP A 82 -26.54 13.33 -5.70
C ASP A 82 -25.03 13.02 -5.67
N LEU A 83 -24.23 13.77 -6.44
CA LEU A 83 -22.81 13.49 -6.67
C LEU A 83 -22.03 13.46 -5.34
N ASP A 84 -22.37 14.34 -4.41
CA ASP A 84 -21.75 14.38 -3.07
C ASP A 84 -22.08 13.11 -2.26
N LYS A 85 -23.30 12.59 -2.38
CA LYS A 85 -23.70 11.35 -1.73
C LYS A 85 -23.01 10.14 -2.35
N LEU A 86 -22.89 10.11 -3.67
CA LEU A 86 -22.16 9.07 -4.39
C LEU A 86 -20.68 9.06 -4.00
N ASN A 87 -20.01 10.22 -3.98
CA ASN A 87 -18.61 10.34 -3.59
C ASN A 87 -18.37 9.91 -2.14
N ALA A 88 -19.26 10.32 -1.21
CA ALA A 88 -19.15 9.92 0.19
C ALA A 88 -19.33 8.41 0.38
N ALA A 89 -20.23 7.79 -0.38
CA ALA A 89 -20.45 6.35 -0.34
C ALA A 89 -19.32 5.56 -0.98
N LEU A 90 -18.78 6.02 -2.12
CA LEU A 90 -17.58 5.44 -2.72
C LEU A 90 -16.39 5.51 -1.75
N ALA A 91 -16.21 6.63 -1.03
CA ALA A 91 -15.16 6.75 -0.04
C ALA A 91 -15.31 5.72 1.10
N ARG A 92 -16.53 5.54 1.63
CA ARG A 92 -16.79 4.55 2.69
C ARG A 92 -16.69 3.10 2.19
N ALA A 93 -17.24 2.79 1.02
CA ALA A 93 -17.12 1.48 0.39
C ALA A 93 -15.65 1.12 0.12
N THR A 94 -14.86 2.08 -0.37
CA THR A 94 -13.41 1.92 -0.58
C THR A 94 -12.70 1.67 0.75
N GLU A 95 -12.99 2.45 1.78
CA GLU A 95 -12.40 2.27 3.11
C GLU A 95 -12.73 0.89 3.70
N ARG A 96 -14.00 0.48 3.61
CA ARG A 96 -14.44 -0.84 4.07
C ARG A 96 -13.76 -1.96 3.29
N ARG A 97 -13.70 -1.87 1.97
CA ARG A 97 -12.99 -2.84 1.13
C ARG A 97 -11.52 -2.95 1.50
N ASN A 98 -10.87 -1.82 1.74
CA ASN A 98 -9.48 -1.79 2.20
C ASN A 98 -9.35 -2.49 3.55
N LEU A 99 -10.22 -2.17 4.52
CA LEU A 99 -10.23 -2.83 5.82
C LEU A 99 -10.44 -4.35 5.70
N GLU A 100 -11.39 -4.80 4.89
CA GLU A 100 -11.63 -6.22 4.61
C GLU A 100 -10.37 -6.88 4.02
N ARG A 101 -9.74 -6.24 3.03
CA ARG A 101 -8.52 -6.72 2.37
C ARG A 101 -7.31 -6.84 3.31
N PHE A 102 -7.22 -5.98 4.33
CA PHE A 102 -6.15 -6.01 5.32
C PHE A 102 -6.54 -6.74 6.61
N THR A 103 -7.74 -7.29 6.72
CA THR A 103 -8.15 -8.05 7.92
C THR A 103 -8.35 -9.52 7.57
N PRO A 104 -7.28 -10.28 7.32
CA PRO A 104 -7.41 -11.68 6.97
C PRO A 104 -8.01 -12.48 8.14
N VAL A 105 -8.88 -13.42 7.79
CA VAL A 105 -9.55 -14.35 8.71
C VAL A 105 -9.34 -15.80 8.25
N GLY A 106 -9.62 -16.76 9.12
CA GLY A 106 -9.51 -18.20 8.81
C GLY A 106 -8.15 -18.57 8.21
N ASP A 107 -8.17 -19.37 7.15
CA ASP A 107 -6.95 -19.90 6.52
C ASP A 107 -6.00 -18.81 6.00
N ASP A 108 -6.52 -17.68 5.50
CA ASP A 108 -5.69 -16.57 5.01
C ASP A 108 -4.88 -15.95 6.14
N ARG A 109 -5.47 -15.84 7.34
CA ARG A 109 -4.76 -15.39 8.53
C ARG A 109 -3.67 -16.37 8.92
N GLN A 110 -3.97 -17.67 8.92
CA GLN A 110 -3.00 -18.71 9.27
C GLN A 110 -1.83 -18.76 8.29
N ARG A 111 -2.10 -18.61 6.99
CA ARG A 111 -1.08 -18.47 5.94
C ARG A 111 -0.22 -17.22 6.14
N ALA A 112 -0.83 -16.07 6.44
CA ALA A 112 -0.10 -14.83 6.72
C ALA A 112 0.84 -14.97 7.93
N LEU A 113 0.35 -15.57 9.03
CA LEU A 113 1.17 -15.85 10.21
C LEU A 113 2.29 -16.84 9.92
N THR A 114 2.07 -17.81 9.03
CA THR A 114 3.11 -18.74 8.59
C THR A 114 4.24 -18.03 7.85
N VAL A 115 3.92 -17.09 6.95
CA VAL A 115 4.93 -16.25 6.29
C VAL A 115 5.71 -15.43 7.31
N LEU A 116 5.02 -14.77 8.25
CA LEU A 116 5.65 -13.99 9.33
C LEU A 116 6.57 -14.85 10.21
N ARG A 117 6.17 -16.10 10.50
CA ARG A 117 6.96 -17.07 11.24
C ARG A 117 8.25 -17.43 10.48
N LEU A 118 8.12 -17.91 9.25
CA LEU A 118 9.27 -18.37 8.45
C LEU A 118 10.28 -17.25 8.19
N THR A 119 9.77 -16.05 7.91
CA THR A 119 10.63 -14.87 7.70
C THR A 119 11.30 -14.40 8.98
N SER A 120 10.58 -14.42 10.12
CA SER A 120 11.18 -14.12 11.43
C SER A 120 12.28 -15.11 11.79
N ASP A 121 12.05 -16.42 11.56
CA ASP A 121 13.07 -17.45 11.80
C ASP A 121 14.31 -17.23 10.92
N ALA A 122 14.12 -16.95 9.63
CA ALA A 122 15.21 -16.68 8.71
C ALA A 122 16.03 -15.44 9.13
N LEU A 123 15.36 -14.35 9.51
CA LEU A 123 16.00 -13.12 9.97
C LEU A 123 16.82 -13.33 11.26
N HIS A 124 16.28 -14.05 12.24
CA HIS A 124 17.02 -14.34 13.48
C HIS A 124 18.14 -15.36 13.28
N GLY A 125 18.01 -16.25 12.30
CA GLY A 125 19.08 -17.13 11.86
C GLY A 125 20.16 -16.44 11.01
N GLY A 126 20.00 -15.15 10.70
CA GLY A 126 20.92 -14.39 9.85
C GLY A 126 20.84 -14.75 8.36
N ASN A 127 19.84 -15.53 7.95
CA ASN A 127 19.64 -15.94 6.56
C ASN A 127 18.79 -14.91 5.81
N ILE A 128 19.43 -13.78 5.49
CA ILE A 128 18.76 -12.63 4.85
C ILE A 128 18.26 -12.97 3.44
N ASP A 129 19.00 -13.80 2.69
CA ASP A 129 18.60 -14.20 1.34
C ASP A 129 17.32 -15.04 1.36
N LEU A 130 17.19 -15.97 2.32
CA LEU A 130 15.95 -16.73 2.52
C LEU A 130 14.80 -15.81 2.94
N ALA A 131 15.03 -14.88 3.86
CA ALA A 131 14.00 -13.93 4.28
C ALA A 131 13.49 -13.10 3.08
N ARG A 132 14.39 -12.63 2.21
CA ARG A 132 14.04 -11.91 0.98
C ARG A 132 13.24 -12.79 0.02
N ALA A 133 13.70 -14.00 -0.25
CA ALA A 133 13.02 -14.93 -1.14
C ALA A 133 11.59 -15.25 -0.65
N LEU A 134 11.41 -15.43 0.66
CA LEU A 134 10.09 -15.64 1.25
C LEU A 134 9.19 -14.42 1.09
N ILE A 135 9.70 -13.21 1.31
CA ILE A 135 8.94 -11.96 1.11
C ILE A 135 8.55 -11.77 -0.37
N GLU A 136 9.48 -12.05 -1.29
CA GLU A 136 9.25 -11.91 -2.73
C GLU A 136 8.29 -12.96 -3.29
N SER A 137 8.12 -14.10 -2.60
CA SER A 137 7.15 -15.13 -2.97
C SER A 137 5.69 -14.78 -2.63
N VAL A 138 5.46 -13.71 -1.86
CA VAL A 138 4.11 -13.28 -1.46
C VAL A 138 3.43 -12.53 -2.63
N PRO A 139 2.32 -13.05 -3.18
CA PRO A 139 1.63 -12.40 -4.29
C PRO A 139 0.99 -11.08 -3.86
N PRO A 140 0.93 -10.07 -4.76
CA PRO A 140 0.38 -8.74 -4.44
C PRO A 140 -1.12 -8.78 -4.11
N GLU A 141 -1.88 -9.63 -4.79
CA GLU A 141 -3.33 -9.79 -4.63
C GLU A 141 -3.67 -11.25 -4.28
N PRO A 142 -4.83 -11.52 -3.66
CA PRO A 142 -5.27 -12.88 -3.38
C PRO A 142 -5.44 -13.68 -4.67
N GLU A 143 -4.88 -14.89 -4.69
CA GLU A 143 -4.98 -15.80 -5.82
C GLU A 143 -5.82 -17.04 -5.42
N PRO A 144 -6.95 -17.33 -6.09
CA PRO A 144 -7.91 -18.36 -5.64
C PRO A 144 -7.35 -19.78 -5.49
N ALA A 145 -6.29 -20.12 -6.23
CA ALA A 145 -5.65 -21.44 -6.21
C ALA A 145 -4.31 -21.43 -5.45
N SER A 146 -3.90 -20.30 -4.90
CA SER A 146 -2.62 -20.17 -4.23
C SER A 146 -2.72 -20.56 -2.76
N THR A 147 -1.72 -21.29 -2.28
CA THR A 147 -1.53 -21.54 -0.85
C THR A 147 -0.78 -20.40 -0.17
N MET A 148 -0.49 -19.32 -0.89
CA MET A 148 0.17 -18.13 -0.36
C MET A 148 -0.83 -17.06 0.06
N PRO A 149 -0.60 -16.37 1.17
CA PRO A 149 -1.38 -15.18 1.54
C PRO A 149 -1.02 -14.02 0.59
N ALA A 150 -1.92 -13.07 0.40
CA ALA A 150 -1.60 -11.83 -0.31
C ALA A 150 -0.74 -10.90 0.55
N VAL A 151 -0.06 -9.94 -0.08
CA VAL A 151 0.71 -8.88 0.62
C VAL A 151 -0.15 -8.16 1.67
N SER A 152 -1.42 -7.86 1.35
CA SER A 152 -2.33 -7.21 2.28
C SER A 152 -2.62 -8.07 3.52
N HIS A 153 -2.76 -9.38 3.35
CA HIS A 153 -2.97 -10.31 4.46
C HIS A 153 -1.75 -10.34 5.38
N VAL A 154 -0.53 -10.40 4.84
CA VAL A 154 0.71 -10.42 5.65
C VAL A 154 0.89 -9.11 6.42
N ILE A 155 0.70 -7.96 5.75
CA ILE A 155 0.78 -6.64 6.40
C ILE A 155 -0.26 -6.56 7.52
N GLY A 156 -1.52 -6.84 7.20
CA GLY A 156 -2.62 -6.72 8.13
C GLY A 156 -2.50 -7.62 9.36
N ALA A 157 -2.19 -8.90 9.14
CA ALA A 157 -1.96 -9.85 10.23
C ALA A 157 -0.77 -9.43 11.10
N GLY A 158 0.31 -8.93 10.50
CA GLY A 158 1.51 -8.50 11.22
C GLY A 158 1.26 -7.28 12.11
N LEU A 159 0.63 -6.23 11.56
CA LEU A 159 0.32 -5.01 12.31
C LEU A 159 -0.68 -5.30 13.46
N GLY A 160 -1.76 -6.05 13.20
CA GLY A 160 -2.72 -6.42 14.24
C GLY A 160 -2.11 -7.30 15.33
N THR A 161 -1.15 -8.16 14.98
CA THR A 161 -0.39 -8.97 15.92
C THR A 161 0.48 -8.10 16.83
N LEU A 162 1.20 -7.12 16.25
CA LEU A 162 2.02 -6.17 17.00
C LEU A 162 1.19 -5.33 17.97
N ASP A 163 0.03 -4.83 17.53
CA ASP A 163 -0.91 -4.07 18.38
C ASP A 163 -1.42 -4.93 19.55
N THR A 164 -1.70 -6.22 19.28
CA THR A 164 -2.11 -7.18 20.30
C THR A 164 -1.01 -7.41 21.34
N TRP A 165 0.24 -7.62 20.90
CA TRP A 165 1.37 -7.83 21.81
C TRP A 165 1.62 -6.62 22.70
N ALA A 166 1.61 -5.42 22.12
CA ALA A 166 1.79 -4.18 22.89
C ALA A 166 0.74 -4.01 23.99
N THR A 167 -0.52 -4.34 23.68
CA THR A 167 -1.64 -4.18 24.60
C THR A 167 -1.68 -5.28 25.67
N ARG A 168 -1.40 -6.54 25.30
CA ARG A 168 -1.58 -7.70 26.17
C ARG A 168 -0.37 -8.01 27.05
N ALA A 169 0.84 -7.83 26.52
CA ALA A 169 2.08 -8.18 27.22
C ALA A 169 2.77 -6.96 27.86
N GLY A 170 2.24 -5.75 27.67
CA GLY A 170 2.90 -4.51 28.11
C GLY A 170 4.29 -4.33 27.48
N THR A 171 4.56 -5.04 26.39
CA THR A 171 5.88 -5.15 25.77
C THR A 171 6.29 -3.82 25.19
N ARG A 172 7.46 -3.34 25.62
CA ARG A 172 8.09 -2.16 25.03
C ARG A 172 9.12 -2.64 24.02
N PHE A 173 8.79 -2.50 22.74
CA PHE A 173 9.67 -2.91 21.63
C PHE A 173 11.01 -2.16 21.55
N GLY A 174 11.22 -1.12 22.37
CA GLY A 174 12.32 -0.15 22.25
C GLY A 174 13.71 -0.60 22.71
N ALA A 175 13.90 -1.85 23.15
CA ALA A 175 15.21 -2.35 23.61
C ALA A 175 15.76 -3.53 22.80
N ALA A 176 14.94 -4.19 21.98
CA ALA A 176 15.37 -5.36 21.22
C ALA A 176 16.19 -4.93 20.00
N ARG A 177 17.31 -5.64 19.73
CA ARG A 177 18.06 -5.45 18.49
C ARG A 177 17.22 -5.96 17.33
N MET A 178 16.83 -5.04 16.44
CA MET A 178 16.11 -5.39 15.23
C MET A 178 16.99 -6.23 14.29
N PRO A 179 16.46 -7.31 13.70
CA PRO A 179 17.13 -7.97 12.59
C PRO A 179 17.25 -7.00 11.41
N HIS A 180 18.41 -7.00 10.75
CA HIS A 180 18.65 -6.13 9.60
C HIS A 180 18.15 -6.81 8.32
N LEU A 181 17.24 -6.17 7.59
CA LEU A 181 16.87 -6.58 6.23
C LEU A 181 17.41 -5.59 5.20
N SER A 182 17.12 -4.31 5.41
CA SER A 182 17.65 -3.19 4.63
C SER A 182 17.45 -1.89 5.41
N ALA A 183 18.32 -0.89 5.20
CA ALA A 183 18.20 0.38 5.92
C ALA A 183 16.81 1.06 5.77
N PRO A 184 16.16 1.07 4.57
CA PRO A 184 14.80 1.58 4.44
C PRO A 184 13.74 0.76 5.21
N ALA A 185 13.85 -0.56 5.18
CA ALA A 185 12.90 -1.44 5.87
C ALA A 185 13.02 -1.29 7.40
N ASP A 186 14.25 -1.18 7.91
CA ASP A 186 14.52 -0.99 9.33
C ASP A 186 13.94 0.33 9.84
N ALA A 187 14.15 1.44 9.11
CA ALA A 187 13.60 2.75 9.47
C ALA A 187 12.06 2.79 9.43
N ALA A 188 11.44 2.08 8.49
CA ALA A 188 9.98 1.94 8.44
C ALA A 188 9.47 1.03 9.56
N ALA A 189 10.20 -0.04 9.90
CA ALA A 189 9.86 -0.95 10.98
C ALA A 189 9.92 -0.26 12.35
N GLU A 190 10.88 0.65 12.58
CA GLU A 190 10.90 1.51 13.78
C GLU A 190 9.63 2.37 13.90
N ASP A 191 9.16 2.96 12.79
CA ASP A 191 7.90 3.73 12.78
C ASP A 191 6.70 2.82 13.13
N ILE A 192 6.64 1.62 12.54
CA ILE A 192 5.62 0.62 12.85
C ILE A 192 5.64 0.26 14.34
N LEU A 193 6.79 -0.10 14.90
CA LEU A 193 6.93 -0.48 16.32
C LEU A 193 6.53 0.65 17.27
N ARG A 194 6.87 1.90 16.92
CA ARG A 194 6.48 3.09 17.69
C ARG A 194 4.96 3.31 17.68
N ARG A 195 4.28 2.98 16.59
CA ARG A 195 2.80 3.04 16.52
C ARG A 195 2.16 1.87 17.25
N ALA A 196 2.75 0.68 17.09
CA ALA A 196 2.30 -0.54 17.75
C ALA A 196 2.35 -0.43 19.27
N SER A 197 3.36 0.24 19.84
CA SER A 197 3.45 0.46 21.29
C SER A 197 2.27 1.24 21.89
N HIS A 198 1.42 1.84 21.04
CA HIS A 198 0.18 2.50 21.41
C HIS A 198 -1.08 1.77 20.91
N GLY A 199 -0.93 0.54 20.40
CA GLY A 199 -2.01 -0.25 19.80
C GLY A 199 -2.62 0.38 18.54
N ARG A 200 -1.81 1.11 17.76
CA ARG A 200 -2.28 1.92 16.61
C ARG A 200 -1.52 1.67 15.31
N ALA A 201 -0.78 0.57 15.19
CA ALA A 201 -0.06 0.26 13.96
C ALA A 201 -1.02 -0.04 12.80
N PHE A 202 -2.04 -0.88 13.04
CA PHE A 202 -3.05 -1.22 12.04
C PHE A 202 -3.87 0.01 11.62
N ASP A 203 -4.35 0.80 12.59
CA ASP A 203 -5.09 2.06 12.33
C ASP A 203 -4.27 3.08 11.53
N SER A 204 -2.94 2.98 11.57
CA SER A 204 -2.03 3.86 10.84
C SER A 204 -1.67 3.38 9.44
N LEU A 205 -2.25 2.26 8.97
CA LEU A 205 -1.84 1.61 7.72
C LEU A 205 -1.84 2.55 6.52
N SER A 206 -2.89 3.34 6.32
CA SER A 206 -2.97 4.29 5.19
C SER A 206 -1.84 5.34 5.23
N GLN A 207 -1.44 5.78 6.43
CA GLN A 207 -0.31 6.70 6.60
C GLN A 207 1.04 6.00 6.31
N LEU A 208 1.18 4.74 6.72
CA LEU A 208 2.37 3.94 6.45
C LEU A 208 2.54 3.68 4.95
N ILE A 209 1.46 3.30 4.25
CA ILE A 209 1.47 3.10 2.79
C ILE A 209 1.79 4.39 2.06
N ALA A 210 1.17 5.52 2.45
CA ALA A 210 1.44 6.81 1.83
C ALA A 210 2.92 7.24 1.98
N ARG A 211 3.54 6.91 3.13
CA ARG A 211 4.92 7.29 3.44
C ARG A 211 5.97 6.36 2.80
N TYR A 212 5.73 5.05 2.84
CA TYR A 212 6.75 4.04 2.53
C TYR A 212 6.48 3.24 1.26
N ARG A 213 5.25 3.30 0.70
CA ARG A 213 4.73 2.42 -0.37
C ARG A 213 4.51 0.97 0.10
N GLY A 214 3.57 0.27 -0.54
CA GLY A 214 3.09 -1.05 -0.10
C GLY A 214 4.19 -2.12 0.07
N LYS A 215 5.12 -2.25 -0.88
CA LYS A 215 6.23 -3.22 -0.79
C LYS A 215 7.14 -2.99 0.41
N LEU A 216 7.49 -1.72 0.69
CA LEU A 216 8.34 -1.42 1.83
C LEU A 216 7.59 -1.61 3.15
N VAL A 217 6.27 -1.35 3.18
CA VAL A 217 5.44 -1.66 4.36
C VAL A 217 5.39 -3.16 4.65
N LEU A 218 5.39 -4.03 3.62
CA LEU A 218 5.51 -5.49 3.80
C LEU A 218 6.84 -5.85 4.47
N GLU A 219 7.95 -5.42 3.87
CA GLU A 219 9.30 -5.69 4.40
C GLU A 219 9.45 -5.18 5.83
N ALA A 220 8.99 -3.95 6.09
CA ALA A 220 9.03 -3.32 7.40
C ALA A 220 8.13 -4.04 8.42
N THR A 221 6.95 -4.52 8.03
CA THR A 221 6.07 -5.31 8.90
C THR A 221 6.77 -6.59 9.33
N VAL A 222 7.43 -7.30 8.41
CA VAL A 222 8.20 -8.51 8.73
C VAL A 222 9.33 -8.22 9.71
N VAL A 223 10.12 -7.17 9.47
CA VAL A 223 11.21 -6.77 10.37
C VAL A 223 10.66 -6.37 11.75
N ALA A 224 9.56 -5.61 11.80
CA ALA A 224 8.92 -5.21 13.05
C ALA A 224 8.39 -6.41 13.84
N VAL A 225 7.75 -7.38 13.17
CA VAL A 225 7.28 -8.62 13.82
C VAL A 225 8.46 -9.40 14.39
N ALA A 226 9.54 -9.57 13.63
CA ALA A 226 10.73 -10.27 14.11
C ALA A 226 11.35 -9.57 15.34
N ALA A 227 11.45 -8.23 15.32
CA ALA A 227 11.90 -7.46 16.48
C ALA A 227 10.94 -7.57 17.68
N GLY A 228 9.64 -7.60 17.44
CA GLY A 228 8.62 -7.82 18.46
C GLY A 228 8.77 -9.18 19.16
N ILE A 229 8.98 -10.24 18.38
CA ILE A 229 9.30 -11.58 18.89
C ILE A 229 10.56 -11.56 19.74
N ARG A 230 11.64 -10.90 19.28
CA ARG A 230 12.87 -10.79 20.07
C ARG A 230 12.61 -10.11 21.41
N SER A 231 11.83 -9.02 21.39
CA SER A 231 11.46 -8.29 22.61
C SER A 231 10.63 -9.16 23.56
N LEU A 232 9.73 -9.99 23.05
CA LEU A 232 8.95 -10.93 23.86
C LEU A 232 9.84 -12.01 24.46
N ALA A 233 10.72 -12.60 23.66
CA ALA A 233 11.68 -13.59 24.11
C ALA A 233 12.57 -13.05 25.24
N ASP A 234 13.12 -11.85 25.06
CA ASP A 234 13.97 -11.18 26.05
C ASP A 234 13.18 -10.84 27.34
N THR A 235 11.90 -10.44 27.23
CA THR A 235 11.03 -10.14 28.39
C THR A 235 10.70 -11.39 29.20
N GLU A 236 10.51 -12.53 28.53
CA GLU A 236 10.16 -13.80 29.15
C GLU A 236 11.37 -14.64 29.58
N GLY A 237 12.58 -14.25 29.17
CA GLY A 237 13.79 -15.05 29.38
C GLY A 237 13.79 -16.37 28.61
N THR A 238 13.13 -16.41 27.45
CA THR A 238 13.08 -17.59 26.56
C THR A 238 13.89 -17.35 25.28
N ASP A 239 14.11 -18.40 24.50
CA ASP A 239 14.75 -18.27 23.21
C ASP A 239 13.75 -17.79 22.13
N VAL A 240 14.29 -17.23 21.05
CA VAL A 240 13.48 -16.68 19.95
C VAL A 240 12.60 -17.74 19.30
N GLN A 241 13.06 -18.98 19.13
CA GLN A 241 12.27 -20.01 18.45
C GLN A 241 11.05 -20.41 19.30
N THR A 242 11.23 -20.50 20.62
CA THR A 242 10.12 -20.70 21.55
C THR A 242 9.12 -19.54 21.49
N ALA A 243 9.60 -18.29 21.44
CA ALA A 243 8.71 -17.12 21.31
C ALA A 243 7.97 -17.11 19.96
N VAL A 244 8.64 -17.41 18.85
CA VAL A 244 8.02 -17.55 17.52
C VAL A 244 6.91 -18.59 17.55
N ALA A 245 7.20 -19.78 18.07
CA ALA A 245 6.24 -20.89 18.13
C ALA A 245 5.05 -20.60 19.06
N ARG A 246 5.19 -19.69 20.02
CA ARG A 246 4.14 -19.28 20.95
C ARG A 246 3.27 -18.14 20.42
N TYR A 247 3.89 -17.14 19.79
CA TYR A 247 3.24 -15.86 19.49
C TYR A 247 2.80 -15.72 18.03
N LEU A 248 3.32 -16.54 17.12
CA LEU A 248 2.93 -16.58 15.71
C LEU A 248 2.18 -17.88 15.38
N THR A 249 1.25 -18.27 16.25
CA THR A 249 0.33 -19.39 16.00
C THR A 249 -0.95 -18.88 15.35
N GLY A 250 -1.38 -19.55 14.29
CA GLY A 250 -2.78 -19.50 13.87
C GLY A 250 -3.58 -20.37 14.84
N GLU A 251 -4.45 -19.76 15.65
CA GLU A 251 -5.55 -20.50 16.27
C GLU A 251 -6.56 -20.93 15.20
#